data_AF-A0A800K399-F1
#
_entry.id   AF-A0A800K399-F1
#
_cell.length_a   1.000
_cell.length_b   1.000
_cell.length_c   1.000
_cell.angle_alpha   90.00
_cell.angle_beta   90.00
_cell.angle_gamma   90.00
#
_symmetry.space_group_name_H-M   'P 1'
#
loop_
_entity.id
_entity.type
_entity.pdbx_description
1 polymer ?
#
loop_
_entity_poly.entity_id
_entity_poly.type
_entity_poly.pdbx_seq_one_letter_code
_entity_poly.pdbx_strand_id
1 'polypeptide(L)'
;MISCTTAQTEKTDCDSPPINPNGSSEMALFMRGLSKSCDTNKIRLENNQPISFNITAKKILTSQMTKGHHIDSSYKSFAFQFIDQIKVINNEQSIERQSFFYNAMIQNCISCHQSRCPGPIIKIKKLRFKKASFAF
;
A
#
# COMPACT_ATOMS: atom_id res chain seq x y z
N MET A 1 -3.12 -47.11 38.43
CA MET A 1 -2.75 -47.17 36.99
C MET A 1 -3.76 -46.36 36.19
N ILE A 2 -3.32 -45.89 35.02
CA ILE A 2 -4.07 -45.20 33.94
C ILE A 2 -3.93 -43.66 33.94
N SER A 3 -2.92 -43.26 33.16
CA SER A 3 -2.73 -42.10 32.30
C SER A 3 -3.92 -41.21 31.97
N CYS A 4 -3.65 -39.89 31.89
CA CYS A 4 -4.27 -39.01 30.91
C CYS A 4 -3.16 -38.17 30.25
N THR A 5 -3.12 -38.25 28.92
CA THR A 5 -2.14 -37.67 28.00
C THR A 5 -2.79 -36.48 27.27
N THR A 6 -2.03 -35.37 27.21
CA THR A 6 -2.08 -34.20 26.29
C THR A 6 -3.38 -33.42 26.06
N ALA A 7 -3.30 -32.11 26.30
CA ALA A 7 -3.52 -31.09 25.27
C ALA A 7 -2.80 -29.79 25.68
N GLN A 8 -1.65 -29.52 25.05
CA GLN A 8 -1.02 -28.20 25.10
C GLN A 8 -1.86 -27.27 24.22
N THR A 9 -2.54 -26.31 24.85
CA THR A 9 -3.10 -25.14 24.15
C THR A 9 -1.97 -24.14 23.98
N GLU A 10 -1.63 -23.86 22.74
CA GLU A 10 -0.72 -22.80 22.32
C GLU A 10 -1.17 -21.47 22.90
N LYS A 11 -0.31 -20.89 23.75
CA LYS A 11 -0.48 -19.54 24.27
C LYS A 11 -0.20 -18.58 23.13
N THR A 12 -1.23 -17.87 22.69
CA THR A 12 -1.09 -16.70 21.82
C THR A 12 -0.29 -15.64 22.57
N ASP A 13 0.91 -15.38 22.06
CA ASP A 13 1.81 -14.32 22.46
C ASP A 13 1.13 -12.95 22.29
N CYS A 14 0.85 -12.31 23.42
CA CYS A 14 0.19 -11.01 23.52
C CYS A 14 1.01 -10.08 24.42
N ASP A 15 2.34 -9.96 24.27
CA ASP A 15 3.07 -8.95 25.05
C ASP A 15 4.29 -8.36 24.33
N SER A 16 4.05 -7.77 23.16
CA SER A 16 4.94 -6.73 22.63
C SER A 16 4.12 -5.49 22.31
N PRO A 17 4.47 -4.30 22.85
CA PRO A 17 3.80 -3.07 22.47
C PRO A 17 3.90 -2.91 20.95
N PRO A 18 2.81 -2.55 20.25
CA PRO A 18 2.87 -2.42 18.81
C PRO A 18 3.89 -1.33 18.49
N ILE A 19 4.94 -1.70 17.75
CA ILE A 19 5.94 -0.78 17.18
C ILE A 19 5.25 0.37 16.42
N ASN A 20 4.00 0.16 16.00
CA ASN A 20 3.14 1.13 15.35
C ASN A 20 2.09 1.72 16.31
N PRO A 21 2.06 3.04 16.55
CA PRO A 21 1.03 3.70 17.37
C PRO A 21 -0.40 3.50 16.83
N ASN A 22 -0.55 3.11 15.56
CA ASN A 22 -1.83 2.85 14.89
C ASN A 22 -2.25 1.36 14.85
N GLY A 23 -1.48 0.45 15.46
CA GLY A 23 -1.76 -0.99 15.45
C GLY A 23 -1.72 -1.65 14.06
N SER A 24 -2.43 -2.77 13.91
CA SER A 24 -2.48 -3.59 12.69
C SER A 24 -3.92 -3.80 12.20
N SER A 25 -4.66 -2.71 12.00
CA SER A 25 -5.94 -2.80 11.28
C SER A 25 -5.76 -3.42 9.89
N GLU A 26 -6.84 -3.97 9.33
CA GLU A 26 -6.83 -4.49 7.96
C GLU A 26 -6.36 -3.43 6.95
N MET A 27 -6.80 -2.19 7.13
CA MET A 27 -6.35 -1.06 6.31
C MET A 27 -4.85 -0.81 6.45
N ALA A 28 -4.31 -0.86 7.67
CA ALA A 28 -2.88 -0.68 7.90
C ALA A 28 -2.05 -1.80 7.25
N LEU A 29 -2.54 -3.05 7.29
CA LEU A 29 -1.91 -4.18 6.61
C LEU A 29 -1.96 -4.03 5.08
N PHE A 30 -3.10 -3.61 4.55
CA PHE A 30 -3.26 -3.32 3.12
C PHE A 30 -2.27 -2.25 2.65
N MET A 31 -2.17 -1.13 3.37
CA MET A 31 -1.25 -0.04 3.02
C MET A 31 0.22 -0.44 3.10
N ARG A 32 0.60 -1.31 4.06
CA ARG A 32 1.96 -1.87 4.12
C ARG A 32 2.27 -2.77 2.92
N GLY A 33 1.32 -3.63 2.54
CA GLY A 33 1.44 -4.46 1.34
C GLY A 33 1.57 -3.61 0.07
N LEU A 34 0.71 -2.60 -0.07
CA LEU A 34 0.75 -1.65 -1.17
C LEU A 34 2.09 -0.92 -1.26
N SER A 35 2.62 -0.43 -0.12
CA SER A 35 3.95 0.22 -0.09
C SER A 35 5.04 -0.70 -0.64
N LYS A 36 5.06 -1.97 -0.20
CA LYS A 36 6.04 -2.96 -0.68
C LYS A 36 5.92 -3.22 -2.19
N SER A 37 4.70 -3.27 -2.72
CA SER A 37 4.45 -3.37 -4.16
C SER A 37 4.96 -2.12 -4.90
N CYS A 38 4.74 -0.93 -4.35
CA CYS A 38 5.25 0.31 -4.93
C CYS A 38 6.78 0.38 -4.92
N ASP A 39 7.44 -0.06 -3.86
CA ASP A 39 8.92 -0.14 -3.79
C ASP A 39 9.46 -1.08 -4.87
N THR A 40 8.87 -2.27 -5.00
CA THR A 40 9.25 -3.26 -6.00
C THR A 40 9.07 -2.72 -7.43
N ASN A 41 7.92 -2.10 -7.70
CA ASN A 41 7.64 -1.53 -9.01
C ASN A 41 8.50 -0.31 -9.31
N LYS A 42 8.87 0.49 -8.31
CA LYS A 42 9.84 1.57 -8.49
C LYS A 42 11.20 1.05 -8.95
N ILE A 43 11.72 0.00 -8.31
CA ILE A 43 12.98 -0.66 -8.69
C ILE A 43 12.89 -1.21 -10.12
N ARG A 44 11.74 -1.79 -10.52
CA ARG A 44 11.52 -2.24 -11.90
C ARG A 44 11.59 -1.09 -12.90
N LEU A 45 10.94 0.04 -12.61
CA LEU A 45 11.03 1.23 -13.48
C LEU A 45 12.46 1.76 -13.57
N GLU A 46 13.21 1.77 -12.46
CA GLU A 46 14.63 2.15 -12.42
C GLU A 46 15.50 1.23 -13.29
N ASN A 47 15.15 -0.04 -13.39
CA ASN A 47 15.80 -1.03 -14.26
C ASN A 47 15.18 -1.13 -15.67
N ASN A 48 14.32 -0.17 -16.06
CA ASN A 48 13.62 -0.17 -17.35
C ASN A 48 12.83 -1.47 -17.64
N GLN A 49 12.18 -2.00 -16.61
CA GLN A 49 11.32 -3.18 -16.68
C GLN A 49 9.83 -2.80 -16.53
N PRO A 50 8.91 -3.56 -17.15
CA PRO A 50 7.49 -3.33 -16.98
C PRO A 50 7.05 -3.57 -15.54
N ILE A 51 6.05 -2.82 -15.11
CA ILE A 51 5.43 -2.92 -13.78
C ILE A 51 4.03 -3.50 -13.86
N SER A 52 3.61 -4.11 -12.76
CA SER A 52 2.23 -4.55 -12.56
C SER A 52 1.97 -4.66 -11.06
N PHE A 53 0.72 -4.41 -10.66
CA PHE A 53 0.24 -4.54 -9.30
C PHE A 53 -0.63 -5.79 -9.16
N ASN A 54 -0.09 -6.79 -8.47
CA ASN A 54 -0.81 -8.01 -8.10
C ASN A 54 -1.50 -7.83 -6.73
N ILE A 55 -2.35 -6.82 -6.62
CA ILE A 55 -3.10 -6.51 -5.39
C ILE A 55 -4.59 -6.45 -5.66
N THR A 56 -5.40 -6.83 -4.68
CA THR A 56 -6.85 -6.62 -4.73
C THR A 56 -7.17 -5.15 -4.38
N ALA A 57 -7.00 -4.24 -5.34
CA ALA A 57 -7.13 -2.79 -5.11
C ALA A 57 -8.46 -2.39 -4.44
N LYS A 58 -9.57 -3.10 -4.73
CA LYS A 58 -10.89 -2.87 -4.11
C LYS A 58 -10.90 -3.00 -2.58
N LYS A 59 -9.94 -3.70 -1.97
CA LYS A 59 -9.82 -3.81 -0.51
C LYS A 59 -9.65 -2.46 0.18
N ILE A 60 -9.15 -1.45 -0.52
CA ILE A 60 -9.09 -0.07 -0.02
C ILE A 60 -10.47 0.46 0.42
N LEU A 61 -11.58 -0.05 -0.14
CA LEU A 61 -12.94 0.38 0.22
C LEU A 61 -13.61 -0.50 1.30
N THR A 62 -13.08 -1.70 1.55
CA THR A 62 -13.73 -2.71 2.38
C THR A 62 -12.95 -3.05 3.64
N SER A 63 -11.65 -2.79 3.67
CA SER A 63 -10.80 -3.08 4.83
C SER A 63 -11.19 -2.24 6.03
N GLN A 64 -11.24 -2.87 7.20
CA GLN A 64 -11.50 -2.19 8.45
C GLN A 64 -10.45 -1.09 8.71
N MET A 65 -10.93 0.13 8.96
CA MET A 65 -10.09 1.30 9.25
C MET A 65 -9.44 1.17 10.62
N THR A 66 -8.28 1.82 10.79
CA THR A 66 -7.69 2.03 12.13
C THR A 66 -8.68 2.80 13.01
N LYS A 67 -8.74 2.45 14.29
CA LYS A 67 -9.58 3.12 15.29
C LYS A 67 -9.44 4.66 15.18
N GLY A 68 -10.58 5.36 15.22
CA GLY A 68 -10.64 6.81 15.07
C GLY A 68 -10.66 7.32 13.63
N HIS A 69 -10.54 6.44 12.63
CA HIS A 69 -10.68 6.79 11.21
C HIS A 69 -11.92 6.14 10.59
N HIS A 70 -12.52 6.81 9.61
CA HIS A 70 -13.70 6.31 8.90
C HIS A 70 -13.63 6.67 7.41
N ILE A 71 -14.44 5.96 6.61
CA ILE A 71 -14.60 6.18 5.17
C ILE A 71 -15.70 7.22 4.94
N ASP A 72 -15.37 8.32 4.26
CA ASP A 72 -16.34 9.32 3.80
C ASP A 72 -16.32 9.48 2.26
N SER A 73 -17.01 10.48 1.73
CA SER A 73 -17.07 10.79 0.29
C SER A 73 -15.72 11.19 -0.32
N SER A 74 -14.92 11.99 0.39
CA SER A 74 -13.58 12.39 -0.05
C SER A 74 -12.66 11.16 -0.14
N TYR A 75 -12.75 10.23 0.83
CA TYR A 75 -11.98 8.99 0.83
C TYR A 75 -12.30 8.16 -0.40
N LYS A 76 -13.60 7.96 -0.63
CA LYS A 76 -14.11 7.15 -1.74
C LYS A 76 -13.63 7.70 -3.07
N SER A 77 -13.60 9.02 -3.23
CA SER A 77 -13.11 9.67 -4.45
C SER A 77 -11.64 9.31 -4.74
N PHE A 78 -10.75 9.46 -3.76
CA PHE A 78 -9.35 9.06 -3.90
C PHE A 78 -9.18 7.56 -4.10
N ALA A 79 -9.96 6.75 -3.39
CA ALA A 79 -9.94 5.30 -3.47
C ALA A 79 -10.37 4.78 -4.85
N PHE A 80 -11.43 5.35 -5.44
CA PHE A 80 -11.86 5.00 -6.80
C PHE A 80 -10.80 5.39 -7.83
N GLN A 81 -10.24 6.61 -7.72
CA GLN A 81 -9.16 7.03 -8.59
C GLN A 81 -7.94 6.10 -8.49
N PHE A 82 -7.57 5.68 -7.28
CA PHE A 82 -6.49 4.70 -7.06
C PHE A 82 -6.80 3.37 -7.73
N ILE A 83 -8.02 2.84 -7.58
CA ILE A 83 -8.45 1.59 -8.21
C ILE A 83 -8.33 1.69 -9.74
N ASP A 84 -8.74 2.80 -10.33
CA ASP A 84 -8.68 2.99 -11.78
C ASP A 84 -7.23 3.16 -12.26
N GLN A 85 -6.39 3.87 -11.51
CA GLN A 85 -4.96 3.98 -11.81
C GLN A 85 -4.25 2.62 -11.80
N ILE A 86 -4.57 1.73 -10.87
CA ILE A 86 -4.04 0.35 -10.86
C ILE A 86 -4.45 -0.40 -12.13
N LYS A 87 -5.72 -0.29 -12.56
CA LYS A 87 -6.18 -0.92 -13.81
C LYS A 87 -5.46 -0.38 -15.03
N VAL A 88 -5.31 0.94 -15.12
CA VAL A 88 -4.61 1.61 -16.24
C VAL A 88 -3.16 1.13 -16.32
N ILE A 89 -2.44 1.11 -15.19
CA ILE A 89 -1.04 0.64 -15.14
C ILE A 89 -0.94 -0.82 -15.60
N ASN A 90 -1.80 -1.70 -15.09
CA ASN A 90 -1.75 -3.13 -15.40
C ASN A 90 -2.10 -3.45 -16.86
N ASN A 91 -2.86 -2.59 -17.54
CA ASN A 91 -3.25 -2.76 -18.94
C ASN A 91 -2.35 -2.00 -19.93
N GLU A 92 -1.46 -1.14 -19.44
CA GLU A 92 -0.54 -0.37 -20.27
C GLU A 92 0.68 -1.22 -20.66
N GLN A 93 1.10 -1.15 -21.93
CA GLN A 93 2.20 -1.93 -22.48
C GLN A 93 3.51 -1.13 -22.54
N SER A 94 3.42 0.20 -22.69
CA SER A 94 4.60 1.07 -22.73
C SER A 94 5.12 1.32 -21.31
N ILE A 95 6.38 0.95 -21.05
CA ILE A 95 7.07 1.23 -19.77
C ILE A 95 7.08 2.74 -19.47
N GLU A 96 7.24 3.57 -20.50
CA GLU A 96 7.19 5.03 -20.36
C GLU A 96 5.82 5.49 -19.85
N ARG A 97 4.74 5.02 -20.49
CA ARG A 97 3.37 5.37 -20.06
C ARG A 97 3.03 4.76 -18.70
N GLN A 98 3.49 3.54 -18.40
CA GLN A 98 3.39 2.94 -17.06
C GLN A 98 4.05 3.83 -16.01
N SER A 99 5.23 4.39 -16.30
CA SER A 99 5.94 5.29 -15.38
C SER A 99 5.18 6.59 -15.12
N PHE A 100 4.52 7.14 -16.16
CA PHE A 100 3.65 8.32 -16.03
C PHE A 100 2.46 8.02 -15.13
N PHE A 101 1.72 6.93 -15.40
CA PHE A 101 0.56 6.55 -14.60
C PHE A 101 0.93 6.15 -13.17
N TYR A 102 2.09 5.50 -12.98
CA TYR A 102 2.64 5.21 -11.66
C TYR A 102 2.86 6.51 -10.86
N ASN A 103 3.50 7.51 -11.45
CA ASN A 103 3.72 8.79 -10.77
C ASN A 103 2.41 9.55 -10.50
N ALA A 104 1.44 9.48 -11.41
CA ALA A 104 0.09 10.01 -11.17
C ALA A 104 -0.61 9.28 -10.00
N MET A 105 -0.41 7.97 -9.86
CA MET A 105 -0.90 7.18 -8.74
C MET A 105 -0.24 7.61 -7.43
N ILE A 106 1.10 7.75 -7.41
CA ILE A 106 1.81 8.25 -6.22
C ILE A 106 1.33 9.65 -5.83
N GLN A 107 1.02 10.51 -6.80
CA GLN A 107 0.45 11.82 -6.52
C GLN A 107 -0.94 11.72 -5.86
N ASN A 108 -1.80 10.84 -6.36
CA ASN A 108 -3.09 10.56 -5.74
C ASN A 108 -2.93 10.05 -4.30
N CYS A 109 -1.95 9.16 -4.04
CA CYS A 109 -1.61 8.72 -2.70
C CYS A 109 -1.23 9.91 -1.79
N ILE A 110 -0.39 10.82 -2.27
CA ILE A 110 0.02 12.02 -1.51
C ILE A 110 -1.20 12.89 -1.20
N SER A 111 -2.06 13.17 -2.17
CA SER A 111 -3.26 13.99 -2.00
C SER A 111 -4.23 13.37 -0.98
N CYS A 112 -4.47 12.06 -1.08
CA CYS A 112 -5.29 11.34 -0.10
C CYS A 112 -4.71 11.45 1.31
N HIS A 113 -3.40 11.25 1.48
CA HIS A 113 -2.75 11.34 2.78
C HIS A 113 -2.65 12.77 3.33
N GLN A 114 -2.59 13.79 2.47
CA GLN A 114 -2.65 15.20 2.89
C GLN A 114 -4.03 15.60 3.39
N SER A 115 -5.10 14.98 2.86
CA SER A 115 -6.49 15.40 3.13
C SER A 115 -7.00 15.07 4.54
N ARG A 116 -6.39 14.13 5.27
CA ARG A 116 -6.94 13.62 6.54
C ARG A 116 -5.95 13.46 7.66
N CYS A 117 -5.03 12.52 7.52
CA CYS A 117 -4.00 12.25 8.50
C CYS A 117 -2.72 12.00 7.70
N PRO A 118 -1.67 12.80 7.90
CA PRO A 118 -0.50 12.86 7.03
C PRO A 118 0.34 11.57 6.98
N GLY A 119 -0.11 10.49 7.62
CA GLY A 119 0.45 9.14 7.52
C GLY A 119 1.98 9.15 7.40
N PRO A 120 2.57 8.30 6.55
CA PRO A 120 3.97 8.41 6.21
C PRO A 120 4.18 9.19 4.89
N ILE A 121 3.65 10.42 4.74
CA ILE A 121 3.80 11.23 3.50
C ILE A 121 5.25 11.32 3.01
N ILE A 122 6.22 11.45 3.93
CA ILE A 122 7.64 11.50 3.58
C ILE A 122 8.07 10.21 2.87
N LYS A 123 7.60 9.03 3.31
CA LYS A 123 7.89 7.76 2.63
C LYS A 123 7.22 7.70 1.27
N ILE A 124 5.96 8.12 1.17
CA ILE A 124 5.21 8.11 -0.09
C ILE A 124 5.89 9.00 -1.15
N LYS A 125 6.38 10.18 -0.75
CA LYS A 125 7.13 11.07 -1.66
C LYS A 125 8.38 10.41 -2.24
N LYS A 126 9.05 9.55 -1.47
CA LYS A 126 10.24 8.78 -1.91
C LYS A 126 9.91 7.66 -2.90
N LEU A 127 8.64 7.26 -3.02
CA LEU A 127 8.19 6.28 -4.01
C LEU A 127 8.12 6.85 -5.42
N ARG A 128 8.10 8.18 -5.59
CA ARG A 128 8.09 8.78 -6.94
C ARG A 128 9.26 8.26 -7.77
N PHE A 129 8.96 7.79 -8.97
CA PHE A 129 9.96 7.42 -9.96
C PHE A 129 10.52 8.68 -10.62
N LYS A 130 11.85 8.76 -10.72
CA LYS A 130 12.55 9.77 -11.49
C LYS A 130 13.50 9.03 -12.42
N LYS A 131 13.40 9.27 -13.72
CA LYS A 131 14.40 8.76 -14.66
C LYS A 131 15.75 9.33 -14.25
N ALA A 132 16.76 8.48 -14.08
CA ALA A 132 18.11 8.94 -13.82
C ALA A 132 18.53 9.80 -15.03
N SER A 133 18.70 11.10 -14.81
CA SER A 133 19.34 11.96 -15.79
C SER A 133 20.82 11.63 -15.74
N PHE A 134 21.28 10.78 -16.65
CA PHE A 134 22.71 10.70 -16.93
C PHE A 134 23.08 12.03 -17.58
N ALA A 135 23.76 12.89 -16.83
CA ALA A 135 24.49 13.99 -17.43
C ALA A 135 25.60 13.37 -18.27
N PHE A 136 25.53 13.57 -19.58
CA PHE A 136 26.60 13.28 -20.53
C PHE A 136 27.65 14.39 -20.47
#